data_AF-A0A2N2NE22-F1
#
_entry.id   AF-A0A2N2NE22-F1
#
_cell.length_a   1.000
_cell.length_b   1.000
_cell.length_c   1.000
_cell.angle_alpha   90.00
_cell.angle_beta   90.00
_cell.angle_gamma   90.00
#
_symmetry.space_group_name_H-M   'P 1'
#
loop_
_entity.id
_entity.type
_entity.pdbx_description
1 polymer ?
#
loop_
_entity_poly.entity_id
_entity_poly.type
_entity_poly.pdbx_seq_one_letter_code
_entity_poly.pdbx_strand_id
1 'polypeptide(L)'
;MNNKLFFILTIVGSILMLMLLFSQNQVVDAEPGFQENSSADVNQTTITYLKSFFVDSKSESAKESIDSKIQALEYKKNVQATAMLTPQKSLEEVCKSIMLEETNASKHLGLDLPVGIQEVKGDFLGEEGYLINTMWRDEYSGFKVEIYAGGLYQDEQKGLVILNIPELSFFKVFYDPEPDGSLRITEVNGYRLQLTAANGSTHYFDIPAQQFTNEIAKNLSIIDLPPAPTAIMDPCAPFRTP
;
A
#
# COMPACT_ATOMS: atom_id res chain seq x y z
N MET A 1 39.38 10.99 62.49
CA MET A 1 39.10 10.88 61.04
C MET A 1 39.87 11.97 60.32
N ASN A 2 40.59 11.63 59.24
CA ASN A 2 41.52 12.55 58.58
C ASN A 2 40.74 13.56 57.73
N ASN A 3 40.65 14.81 58.18
CA ASN A 3 39.92 15.88 57.50
C ASN A 3 40.35 16.08 56.03
N LYS A 4 41.58 15.70 55.67
CA LYS A 4 42.06 15.75 54.29
C LYS A 4 41.32 14.79 53.34
N LEU A 5 40.91 13.62 53.82
CA LEU A 5 40.20 12.64 53.00
C LEU A 5 38.77 13.11 52.72
N PHE A 6 38.14 13.76 53.69
CA PHE A 6 36.78 14.29 53.57
C PHE A 6 36.70 15.44 52.56
N PHE A 7 37.69 16.33 52.55
CA PHE A 7 37.77 17.44 51.58
C PHE A 7 38.00 16.96 50.14
N ILE A 8 38.82 15.92 49.94
CA ILE A 8 39.06 15.37 48.60
C ILE A 8 37.79 14.72 48.04
N LEU A 9 37.05 13.97 48.87
CA LEU A 9 35.80 13.33 48.47
C LEU A 9 34.70 14.35 48.12
N THR A 10 34.62 15.47 48.84
CA THR A 10 33.64 16.52 48.53
C THR A 10 33.97 17.27 47.23
N ILE A 11 35.25 17.53 46.95
CA ILE A 11 35.66 18.17 45.68
C ILE A 11 35.40 17.25 44.49
N VAL A 12 35.75 15.97 44.58
CA VAL A 12 35.48 15.00 43.50
C VAL A 12 33.98 14.83 43.28
N GLY A 13 33.19 14.73 44.35
CA GLY A 13 31.73 14.62 44.25
C GLY A 13 31.07 15.85 43.61
N SER A 14 31.54 17.05 43.93
CA SER A 14 31.00 18.29 43.35
C SER A 14 31.38 18.47 41.88
N ILE A 15 32.60 18.10 41.47
CA ILE A 15 33.00 18.10 40.04
C ILE A 15 32.16 17.09 39.24
N LEU A 16 31.90 15.91 39.79
CA LEU A 16 31.13 14.86 39.11
C LEU A 16 29.65 15.24 38.99
N MET A 17 29.09 15.93 40.00
CA MET A 17 27.74 16.49 39.91
C MET A 17 27.65 17.65 38.91
N LEU A 18 28.69 18.49 38.81
CA LEU A 18 28.74 19.56 37.82
C LEU A 18 28.77 19.00 36.39
N MET A 19 29.54 17.93 36.13
CA MET A 19 29.56 17.29 34.81
C MET A 19 28.21 16.70 34.38
N LEU A 20 27.41 16.20 35.32
CA LEU A 20 26.07 15.69 35.00
C LEU A 20 25.08 16.83 34.66
N LEU A 21 25.24 18.01 35.25
CA LEU A 21 24.37 19.16 34.99
C LEU A 21 24.63 19.83 33.63
N PHE A 22 25.84 19.67 33.06
CA PHE A 22 26.16 20.21 31.73
C PHE A 22 25.89 19.23 30.57
N SER A 23 25.45 17.99 30.85
CA SER A 23 25.13 17.00 29.81
C SER A 23 23.70 17.10 29.25
N GLN A 24 22.92 18.11 29.62
CA GLN A 24 21.53 18.28 29.16
C GLN A 24 21.27 19.53 28.30
N ASN A 25 22.30 20.12 27.69
CA ASN A 25 22.06 20.99 26.54
C ASN A 25 21.87 20.15 25.27
N GLN A 26 20.79 19.37 25.23
CA GLN A 26 20.20 19.02 23.94
C GLN A 26 19.60 20.31 23.41
N VAL A 27 20.36 21.00 22.56
CA VAL A 27 19.78 21.90 21.59
C VAL A 27 18.79 21.03 20.83
N VAL A 28 17.50 21.26 21.08
CA VAL A 28 16.44 20.77 20.19
C VAL A 28 16.64 21.59 18.93
N ASP A 29 17.56 21.12 18.08
CA ASP A 29 17.53 21.49 16.68
C ASP A 29 16.13 21.11 16.22
N ALA A 30 15.40 22.11 15.77
CA ALA A 30 14.17 21.89 15.03
C ALA A 30 14.51 20.84 13.97
N GLU A 31 13.84 19.70 14.06
CA GLU A 31 13.92 18.63 13.08
C GLU A 31 13.97 19.30 11.70
N PRO A 32 15.08 19.18 10.95
CA PRO A 32 15.15 19.76 9.63
C PRO A 32 13.97 19.15 8.89
N GLY A 33 12.98 20.02 8.57
CA GLY A 33 11.70 19.59 8.04
C GLY A 33 11.98 18.55 6.97
N PHE A 34 11.36 17.37 7.14
CA PHE A 34 11.50 16.22 6.27
C PHE A 34 11.92 16.69 4.88
N GLN A 35 13.21 16.50 4.53
CA GLN A 35 13.58 16.54 3.14
C GLN A 35 12.74 15.44 2.53
N GLU A 36 11.72 15.86 1.81
CA GLU A 36 10.90 15.03 0.96
C GLU A 36 11.89 14.26 0.10
N ASN A 37 12.19 13.01 0.48
CA ASN A 37 12.99 12.11 -0.34
C ASN A 37 12.31 12.14 -1.69
N SER A 38 12.95 12.78 -2.67
CA SER A 38 12.28 13.18 -3.89
C SER A 38 11.57 11.97 -4.47
N SER A 39 10.31 12.12 -4.88
CA SER A 39 9.54 11.03 -5.50
C SER A 39 10.26 10.39 -6.70
N ALA A 40 11.25 11.08 -7.27
CA ALA A 40 12.17 10.57 -8.28
C ALA A 40 13.08 9.42 -7.79
N ASP A 41 13.45 9.40 -6.51
CA ASP A 41 14.35 8.40 -5.90
C ASP A 41 13.62 7.08 -5.59
N VAL A 42 12.38 7.18 -5.12
CA VAL A 42 11.50 6.01 -4.87
C VAL A 42 11.22 5.28 -6.18
N ASN A 43 10.80 5.99 -7.23
CA ASN A 43 10.53 5.38 -8.54
C ASN A 43 11.78 4.72 -9.15
N GLN A 44 12.98 5.28 -8.93
CA GLN A 44 14.23 4.70 -9.45
C GLN A 44 14.59 3.39 -8.74
N THR A 45 14.37 3.34 -7.42
CA THR A 45 14.59 2.12 -6.62
C THR A 45 13.64 1.02 -7.07
N THR A 46 12.36 1.32 -7.24
CA THR A 46 11.34 0.38 -7.74
C THR A 46 11.65 -0.11 -9.15
N ILE A 47 12.06 0.76 -10.08
CA ILE A 47 12.48 0.34 -11.44
C ILE A 47 13.67 -0.61 -11.37
N THR A 48 14.67 -0.32 -10.52
CA THR A 48 15.86 -1.16 -10.37
C THR A 48 15.50 -2.54 -9.83
N TYR A 49 14.60 -2.58 -8.85
CA TYR A 49 14.09 -3.82 -8.28
C TYR A 49 13.30 -4.64 -9.31
N LEU A 50 12.37 -4.02 -10.05
CA LEU A 50 11.63 -4.70 -11.12
C LEU A 50 12.55 -5.23 -12.22
N LYS A 51 13.63 -4.50 -12.57
CA LYS A 51 14.64 -4.97 -13.53
C LYS A 51 15.37 -6.22 -13.03
N SER A 52 15.65 -6.34 -11.72
CA SER A 52 16.21 -7.58 -11.17
C SER A 52 15.25 -8.76 -11.32
N PHE A 53 13.95 -8.56 -11.02
CA PHE A 53 12.94 -9.59 -11.20
C PHE A 53 12.73 -10.01 -12.66
N PHE A 54 12.86 -9.06 -13.59
CA PHE A 54 12.77 -9.34 -15.01
C PHE A 54 13.83 -10.36 -15.46
N VAL A 55 15.07 -10.21 -14.97
CA VAL A 55 16.19 -11.12 -15.29
C VAL A 55 15.98 -12.51 -14.70
N ASP A 56 15.46 -12.57 -13.47
CA ASP A 56 15.25 -13.84 -12.75
C ASP A 56 13.97 -14.58 -13.16
N SER A 57 13.09 -13.92 -13.91
CA SER A 57 11.80 -14.48 -14.30
C SER A 57 11.94 -15.65 -15.29
N LYS A 58 11.28 -16.77 -14.98
CA LYS A 58 11.22 -17.95 -15.87
C LYS A 58 9.96 -17.97 -16.75
N SER A 59 8.92 -17.21 -16.40
CA SER A 59 7.65 -17.16 -17.13
C SER A 59 7.63 -16.01 -18.12
N GLU A 60 7.23 -16.27 -19.36
CA GLU A 60 7.10 -15.23 -20.39
C GLU A 60 6.03 -14.20 -20.03
N SER A 61 4.90 -14.64 -19.48
CA SER A 61 3.82 -13.74 -19.05
C SER A 61 4.25 -12.82 -17.91
N ALA A 62 5.10 -13.31 -17.01
CA ALA A 62 5.63 -12.49 -15.92
C ALA A 62 6.63 -11.45 -16.45
N LYS A 63 7.45 -11.80 -17.46
CA LYS A 63 8.33 -10.83 -18.12
C LYS A 63 7.55 -9.71 -18.79
N GLU A 64 6.51 -10.03 -19.56
CA GLU A 64 5.66 -9.03 -20.23
C GLU A 64 5.01 -8.06 -19.22
N SER A 65 4.50 -8.61 -18.09
CA SER A 65 3.89 -7.83 -17.01
C SER A 65 4.90 -6.89 -16.34
N ILE A 66 6.10 -7.40 -16.02
CA ILE A 66 7.18 -6.61 -15.43
C ILE A 66 7.67 -5.51 -16.39
N ASP A 67 7.87 -5.83 -17.67
CA ASP A 67 8.32 -4.86 -18.68
C ASP A 67 7.31 -3.72 -18.86
N SER A 68 6.03 -4.06 -18.97
CA SER A 68 4.93 -3.07 -19.07
C SER A 68 4.95 -2.11 -17.87
N LYS A 69 5.24 -2.61 -16.66
CA LYS A 69 5.34 -1.79 -15.45
C LYS A 69 6.59 -0.91 -15.42
N ILE A 70 7.72 -1.43 -15.87
CA ILE A 70 8.97 -0.65 -16.01
C ILE A 70 8.71 0.53 -16.97
N GLN A 71 8.12 0.27 -18.14
CA GLN A 71 7.81 1.30 -19.13
C GLN A 71 6.86 2.36 -18.56
N ALA A 72 5.82 1.95 -17.83
CA ALA A 72 4.88 2.88 -17.19
C ALA A 72 5.57 3.78 -16.14
N LEU A 73 6.48 3.22 -15.33
CA LEU A 73 7.24 3.97 -14.32
C LEU A 73 8.27 4.91 -14.97
N GLU A 74 8.94 4.48 -16.03
CA GLU A 74 9.86 5.33 -16.80
C GLU A 74 9.12 6.49 -17.46
N TYR A 75 7.95 6.24 -18.04
CA TYR A 75 7.06 7.29 -18.57
C TYR A 75 6.68 8.30 -17.49
N LYS A 76 6.21 7.81 -16.33
CA LYS A 76 5.86 8.67 -15.17
C LYS A 76 7.03 9.55 -14.76
N LYS A 77 8.23 8.97 -14.64
CA LYS A 77 9.45 9.71 -14.28
C LYS A 77 9.78 10.79 -15.31
N ASN A 78 9.66 10.48 -16.61
CA ASN A 78 9.91 11.45 -17.67
C ASN A 78 8.90 12.62 -17.65
N VAL A 79 7.62 12.33 -17.41
CA VAL A 79 6.58 13.35 -17.25
C VAL A 79 6.87 14.25 -16.05
N GLN A 80 7.27 13.67 -14.91
CA GLN A 80 7.66 14.43 -13.72
C GLN A 80 8.87 15.33 -13.98
N ALA A 81 9.92 14.79 -14.61
CA ALA A 81 11.13 15.57 -14.95
C ALA A 81 10.79 16.73 -15.89
N THR A 82 9.92 16.50 -16.89
CA THR A 82 9.45 17.55 -17.79
C THR A 82 8.65 18.62 -17.04
N ALA A 83 7.77 18.22 -16.13
CA ALA A 83 6.96 19.13 -15.32
C ALA A 83 7.82 20.03 -14.40
N MET A 84 8.95 19.53 -13.89
CA MET A 84 9.89 20.33 -13.08
C MET A 84 10.60 21.42 -13.88
N LEU A 85 10.73 21.26 -15.20
CA LEU A 85 11.34 22.25 -16.10
C LEU A 85 10.33 23.28 -16.63
N THR A 86 9.03 22.97 -16.54
CA THR A 86 7.96 23.90 -16.93
C THR A 86 7.62 24.87 -15.78
N PRO A 87 7.24 26.13 -16.08
CA PRO A 87 6.75 27.05 -15.06
C PRO A 87 5.59 26.43 -14.26
N GLN A 88 5.60 26.62 -12.93
CA GLN A 88 4.51 26.15 -12.09
C GLN A 88 3.21 26.85 -12.48
N LYS A 89 2.19 26.04 -12.80
CA LYS A 89 0.83 26.54 -13.04
C LYS A 89 0.25 27.10 -11.73
N SER A 90 -0.54 28.14 -11.83
CA SER A 90 -1.30 28.66 -10.70
C SER A 90 -2.35 27.63 -10.24
N LEU A 91 -2.77 27.73 -8.98
CA LEU A 91 -3.85 26.88 -8.43
C LEU A 91 -5.13 26.99 -9.28
N GLU A 92 -5.46 28.20 -9.75
CA GLU A 92 -6.62 28.44 -10.62
C GLU A 92 -6.50 27.68 -11.95
N GLU A 93 -5.34 27.73 -12.60
CA GLU A 93 -5.10 27.00 -13.86
C GLU A 93 -5.16 25.49 -13.65
N VAL A 94 -4.61 24.98 -12.54
CA VAL A 94 -4.69 23.58 -12.16
C VAL A 94 -6.16 23.18 -11.97
N CYS A 95 -6.92 23.91 -11.15
CA CYS A 95 -8.33 23.63 -10.90
C CYS A 95 -9.18 23.69 -12.19
N LYS A 96 -8.94 24.67 -13.07
CA LYS A 96 -9.63 24.75 -14.37
C LYS A 96 -9.31 23.55 -15.28
N SER A 97 -8.05 23.10 -15.30
CA SER A 97 -7.67 21.92 -16.08
C SER A 97 -8.32 20.64 -15.57
N ILE A 98 -8.36 20.46 -14.25
CA ILE A 98 -9.04 19.32 -13.60
C ILE A 98 -10.53 19.31 -13.96
N MET A 99 -11.22 20.45 -13.89
CA MET A 99 -12.65 20.51 -14.23
C MET A 99 -12.93 20.16 -15.70
N LEU A 100 -12.06 20.57 -16.62
CA LEU A 100 -12.15 20.22 -18.04
C LEU A 100 -11.95 18.72 -18.25
N GLU A 101 -10.98 18.12 -17.56
CA GLU A 101 -10.74 16.68 -17.58
C GLU A 101 -11.90 15.89 -16.95
N GLU A 102 -12.40 16.28 -15.78
CA GLU A 102 -13.53 15.63 -15.11
C GLU A 102 -14.80 15.65 -15.96
N THR A 103 -15.07 16.76 -16.66
CA THR A 103 -16.22 16.86 -17.57
C THR A 103 -16.11 15.88 -18.75
N ASN A 104 -14.88 15.64 -19.23
CA ASN A 104 -14.62 14.68 -20.30
C ASN A 104 -14.55 13.24 -19.79
N ALA A 105 -14.02 13.01 -18.60
CA ALA A 105 -13.84 11.71 -17.96
C ALA A 105 -15.15 11.16 -17.38
N SER A 106 -16.03 12.02 -16.86
CA SER A 106 -17.36 11.62 -16.36
C SER A 106 -18.26 11.05 -17.47
N LYS A 107 -17.98 11.36 -18.75
CA LYS A 107 -18.64 10.70 -19.89
C LYS A 107 -18.17 9.25 -20.10
N HIS A 108 -17.04 8.86 -19.52
CA HIS A 108 -16.44 7.52 -19.67
C HIS A 108 -16.43 6.69 -18.38
N LEU A 109 -16.57 7.30 -17.20
CA LEU A 109 -16.45 6.65 -15.88
C LEU A 109 -17.79 6.29 -15.20
N GLY A 110 -18.91 6.34 -15.92
CA GLY A 110 -20.18 5.74 -15.49
C GLY A 110 -20.23 4.22 -15.70
N LEU A 111 -19.09 3.52 -15.65
CA LEU A 111 -19.02 2.10 -15.90
C LEU A 111 -19.33 1.36 -14.60
N ASP A 112 -20.51 0.73 -14.55
CA ASP A 112 -20.80 -0.40 -13.67
C ASP A 112 -19.66 -1.41 -13.82
N LEU A 113 -18.71 -1.37 -12.88
CA LEU A 113 -17.66 -2.38 -12.83
C LEU A 113 -18.34 -3.73 -12.66
N PRO A 114 -17.94 -4.76 -13.43
CA PRO A 114 -18.57 -6.06 -13.32
C PRO A 114 -18.43 -6.58 -11.87
N VAL A 115 -19.56 -6.97 -11.31
CA VAL A 115 -19.70 -7.60 -9.99
C VAL A 115 -19.45 -9.10 -10.13
N GLY A 116 -18.93 -9.72 -9.07
CA GLY A 116 -18.62 -11.14 -9.01
C GLY A 116 -17.17 -11.47 -9.36
N ILE A 117 -16.91 -12.77 -9.54
CA ILE A 117 -15.58 -13.32 -9.78
C ILE A 117 -15.14 -13.00 -11.22
N GLN A 118 -13.92 -12.50 -11.36
CA GLN A 118 -13.28 -12.12 -12.61
C GLN A 118 -11.89 -12.71 -12.68
N GLU A 119 -11.52 -13.16 -13.87
CA GLU A 119 -10.16 -13.51 -14.21
C GLU A 119 -9.31 -12.25 -14.36
N VAL A 120 -8.17 -12.22 -13.69
CA VAL A 120 -7.18 -11.15 -13.83
C VAL A 120 -6.08 -11.67 -14.74
N LYS A 121 -5.80 -10.96 -15.83
CA LYS A 121 -4.75 -11.38 -16.77
C LYS A 121 -3.37 -11.04 -16.19
N GLY A 122 -2.86 -11.90 -15.30
CA GLY A 122 -1.46 -11.92 -14.90
C GLY A 122 -0.86 -10.58 -14.47
N ASP A 123 -1.70 -9.70 -13.91
CA ASP A 123 -1.27 -8.36 -13.54
C ASP A 123 -0.49 -8.43 -12.22
N PHE A 124 0.70 -7.85 -12.27
CA PHE A 124 1.60 -7.73 -11.14
C PHE A 124 1.17 -6.54 -10.27
N LEU A 125 0.57 -6.82 -9.11
CA LEU A 125 0.16 -5.77 -8.18
C LEU A 125 1.32 -5.35 -7.26
N GLY A 126 1.56 -4.04 -7.22
CA GLY A 126 2.41 -3.41 -6.19
C GLY A 126 3.91 -3.59 -6.35
N GLU A 127 4.68 -3.04 -5.42
CA GLU A 127 6.14 -3.18 -5.34
C GLU A 127 6.56 -4.52 -4.71
N GLU A 128 5.64 -5.13 -3.97
CA GLU A 128 5.83 -6.31 -3.14
C GLU A 128 5.82 -7.64 -3.89
N GLY A 129 5.54 -7.64 -5.20
CA GLY A 129 5.69 -8.85 -5.99
C GLY A 129 4.45 -9.73 -6.09
N TYR A 130 3.23 -9.21 -6.13
CA TYR A 130 2.04 -10.07 -6.13
C TYR A 130 1.63 -10.49 -7.54
N LEU A 131 1.38 -11.79 -7.72
CA LEU A 131 0.81 -12.38 -8.92
C LEU A 131 -0.67 -12.67 -8.68
N ILE A 132 -1.56 -11.93 -9.34
CA ILE A 132 -3.00 -12.09 -9.15
C ILE A 132 -3.60 -12.98 -10.24
N ASN A 133 -4.39 -13.95 -9.80
CA ASN A 133 -5.09 -14.88 -10.67
C ASN A 133 -6.53 -14.44 -10.93
N THR A 134 -7.23 -14.10 -9.86
CA THR A 134 -8.66 -13.82 -9.87
C THR A 134 -8.96 -12.68 -8.92
N MET A 135 -10.03 -11.95 -9.20
CA MET A 135 -10.60 -10.99 -8.28
C MET A 135 -12.09 -11.21 -8.11
N TRP A 136 -12.65 -10.74 -7.00
CA TRP A 136 -14.07 -10.66 -6.77
C TRP A 136 -14.43 -9.22 -6.37
N ARG A 137 -15.53 -8.70 -6.94
CA ARG A 137 -16.08 -7.40 -6.57
C ARG A 137 -17.51 -7.54 -6.09
N ASP A 138 -17.84 -6.89 -4.99
CA ASP A 138 -19.22 -6.74 -4.51
C ASP A 138 -19.31 -5.61 -3.47
N GLU A 139 -20.46 -5.46 -2.83
CA GLU A 139 -20.66 -4.56 -1.71
C GLU A 139 -20.61 -5.29 -0.37
N TYR A 140 -19.93 -4.71 0.62
CA TYR A 140 -19.96 -5.17 2.01
C TYR A 140 -20.07 -3.95 2.94
N SER A 141 -21.06 -3.97 3.83
CA SER A 141 -21.35 -2.86 4.75
C SER A 141 -21.57 -1.50 4.03
N GLY A 142 -22.09 -1.53 2.80
CA GLY A 142 -22.35 -0.32 1.99
C GLY A 142 -21.11 0.26 1.30
N PHE A 143 -19.96 -0.42 1.35
CA PHE A 143 -18.75 -0.04 0.62
C PHE A 143 -18.49 -1.02 -0.50
N LYS A 144 -17.89 -0.55 -1.60
CA LYS A 144 -17.39 -1.43 -2.65
C LYS A 144 -16.15 -2.13 -2.14
N VAL A 145 -16.14 -3.45 -2.30
CA VAL A 145 -15.05 -4.31 -1.87
C VAL A 145 -14.49 -5.03 -3.08
N GLU A 146 -13.17 -5.04 -3.17
CA GLU A 146 -12.43 -5.84 -4.12
C GLU A 146 -11.57 -6.84 -3.34
N ILE A 147 -11.71 -8.12 -3.66
CA ILE A 147 -10.84 -9.16 -3.14
C ILE A 147 -9.99 -9.70 -4.28
N TYR A 148 -8.69 -9.74 -4.09
CA TYR A 148 -7.75 -10.34 -5.04
C TYR A 148 -7.21 -11.63 -4.46
N ALA A 149 -7.13 -12.69 -5.26
CA ALA A 149 -6.46 -13.93 -4.87
C ALA A 149 -5.33 -14.26 -5.85
N GLY A 150 -4.24 -14.76 -5.30
CA GLY A 150 -3.03 -14.98 -6.05
C GLY A 150 -1.92 -15.60 -5.22
N GLY A 151 -0.68 -15.31 -5.58
CA GLY A 151 0.50 -15.74 -4.83
C GLY A 151 1.63 -14.74 -4.89
N LEU A 152 2.69 -15.02 -4.15
CA LEU A 152 3.90 -14.21 -4.14
C LEU A 152 4.83 -14.59 -5.30
N TYR A 153 5.28 -13.62 -6.07
CA TYR A 153 6.20 -13.82 -7.19
C TYR A 153 7.52 -14.49 -6.76
N GLN A 154 8.05 -14.09 -5.60
CA GLN A 154 9.30 -14.63 -5.06
C GLN A 154 9.16 -16.04 -4.49
N ASP A 155 7.95 -16.47 -4.16
CA ASP A 155 7.69 -17.74 -3.48
C ASP A 155 6.36 -18.32 -3.96
N GLU A 156 6.44 -19.19 -4.97
CA GLU A 156 5.28 -19.81 -5.61
C GLU A 156 4.46 -20.70 -4.66
N GLN A 157 5.01 -21.06 -3.49
CA GLN A 157 4.30 -21.82 -2.46
C GLN A 157 3.44 -20.93 -1.55
N LYS A 158 3.61 -19.60 -1.59
CA LYS A 158 2.83 -18.67 -0.76
C LYS A 158 1.62 -18.14 -1.52
N GLY A 159 0.46 -18.70 -1.19
CA GLY A 159 -0.84 -18.16 -1.53
C GLY A 159 -1.15 -16.87 -0.76
N LEU A 160 -1.96 -15.99 -1.35
CA LEU A 160 -2.43 -14.78 -0.68
C LEU A 160 -3.83 -14.35 -1.12
N VAL A 161 -4.47 -13.60 -0.23
CA VAL A 161 -5.69 -12.85 -0.45
C VAL A 161 -5.43 -11.38 -0.09
N ILE A 162 -5.89 -10.45 -0.92
CA ILE A 162 -5.82 -9.02 -0.67
C ILE A 162 -7.25 -8.49 -0.56
N LEU A 163 -7.57 -7.87 0.57
CA LEU A 163 -8.82 -7.14 0.78
C LEU A 163 -8.57 -5.66 0.54
N ASN A 164 -9.27 -5.10 -0.45
CA ASN A 164 -9.23 -3.69 -0.81
C ASN A 164 -10.62 -3.06 -0.67
N ILE A 165 -10.70 -1.96 0.08
CA ILE A 165 -11.89 -1.11 0.19
C ILE A 165 -11.45 0.32 -0.12
N PRO A 166 -11.52 0.75 -1.40
CA PRO A 166 -10.97 2.03 -1.84
C PRO A 166 -11.52 3.22 -1.07
N GLU A 167 -12.82 3.26 -0.78
CA GLU A 167 -13.48 4.36 -0.07
C GLU A 167 -12.97 4.54 1.36
N LEU A 168 -12.38 3.49 1.94
CA LEU A 168 -11.81 3.51 3.28
C LEU A 168 -10.27 3.60 3.27
N SER A 169 -9.65 3.71 2.08
CA SER A 169 -8.20 3.54 1.91
C SER A 169 -7.68 2.28 2.60
N PHE A 170 -8.50 1.21 2.63
CA PHE A 170 -8.17 -0.02 3.33
C PHE A 170 -7.59 -1.02 2.36
N PHE A 171 -6.32 -1.38 2.58
CA PHE A 171 -5.63 -2.39 1.81
C PHE A 171 -4.89 -3.32 2.76
N LYS A 172 -5.24 -4.61 2.75
CA LYS A 172 -4.64 -5.59 3.66
C LYS A 172 -4.40 -6.92 2.97
N VAL A 173 -3.21 -7.46 3.20
CA VAL A 173 -2.74 -8.72 2.63
C VAL A 173 -2.82 -9.81 3.70
N PHE A 174 -3.36 -10.96 3.32
CA PHE A 174 -3.48 -12.16 4.14
C PHE A 174 -2.79 -13.29 3.41
N TYR A 175 -1.76 -13.86 4.03
CA TYR A 175 -1.10 -15.04 3.50
C TYR A 175 -1.88 -16.28 3.87
N ASP A 176 -1.94 -17.22 2.93
CA ASP A 176 -2.43 -18.56 3.19
C ASP A 176 -1.59 -19.19 4.33
N PRO A 177 -2.22 -19.67 5.43
CA PRO A 177 -1.48 -20.39 6.46
C PRO A 177 -0.84 -21.68 5.94
N GLU A 178 -1.38 -22.27 4.88
CA GLU A 178 -0.85 -23.49 4.26
C GLU A 178 -0.02 -23.15 3.01
N PRO A 179 1.18 -23.73 2.84
CA PRO A 179 2.06 -23.46 1.70
C PRO A 179 1.64 -24.23 0.45
N ASP A 180 0.37 -24.11 0.06
CA ASP A 180 -0.24 -24.86 -1.06
C ASP A 180 -0.15 -24.15 -2.41
N GLY A 181 0.51 -22.99 -2.42
CA GLY A 181 0.77 -22.17 -3.59
C GLY A 181 -0.29 -21.15 -3.92
N SER A 182 -0.19 -20.58 -5.13
CA SER A 182 -1.03 -19.47 -5.60
C SER A 182 -2.53 -19.82 -5.54
N LEU A 183 -3.34 -18.89 -5.02
CA LEU A 183 -4.77 -19.06 -4.78
C LEU A 183 -5.63 -18.49 -5.92
N ARG A 184 -6.79 -19.10 -6.15
CA ARG A 184 -7.82 -18.65 -7.08
C ARG A 184 -9.19 -18.66 -6.42
N ILE A 185 -9.97 -17.60 -6.57
CA ILE A 185 -11.38 -17.55 -6.11
C ILE A 185 -12.20 -18.40 -7.08
N THR A 186 -12.85 -19.44 -6.57
CA THR A 186 -13.67 -20.35 -7.38
C THR A 186 -15.16 -20.23 -7.09
N GLU A 187 -15.53 -19.85 -5.87
CA GLU A 187 -16.91 -19.64 -5.47
C GLU A 187 -17.01 -18.60 -4.36
N VAL A 188 -18.17 -17.96 -4.24
CA VAL A 188 -18.50 -17.05 -3.13
C VAL A 188 -19.85 -17.45 -2.54
N ASN A 189 -19.87 -17.69 -1.22
CA ASN A 189 -21.08 -17.98 -0.47
C ASN A 189 -21.28 -16.91 0.61
N GLY A 190 -22.15 -15.94 0.33
CA GLY A 190 -22.28 -14.74 1.15
C GLY A 190 -20.99 -13.93 1.13
N TYR A 191 -20.36 -13.73 2.30
CA TYR A 191 -19.07 -13.04 2.43
C TYR A 191 -17.90 -13.98 2.71
N ARG A 192 -18.04 -15.24 2.29
CA ARG A 192 -16.99 -16.24 2.39
C ARG A 192 -16.57 -16.70 1.00
N LEU A 193 -15.28 -16.63 0.75
CA LEU A 193 -14.66 -17.05 -0.49
C LEU A 193 -14.24 -18.51 -0.37
N GLN A 194 -14.55 -19.29 -1.40
CA GLN A 194 -13.90 -20.57 -1.64
C GLN A 194 -12.72 -20.33 -2.58
N LEU A 195 -11.56 -20.79 -2.15
CA LEU A 195 -10.29 -20.61 -2.83
C LEU A 195 -9.74 -21.98 -3.21
N THR A 196 -9.20 -22.09 -4.41
CA THR A 196 -8.46 -23.28 -4.85
C THR A 196 -6.99 -22.93 -5.01
N ALA A 197 -6.13 -23.66 -4.31
CA ALA A 197 -4.68 -23.52 -4.41
C ALA A 197 -4.12 -24.23 -5.64
N ALA A 198 -2.87 -23.96 -5.98
CA ALA A 198 -2.20 -24.54 -7.15
C ALA A 198 -2.11 -26.08 -7.10
N ASN A 199 -2.02 -26.66 -5.90
CA ASN A 199 -2.02 -28.11 -5.71
C ASN A 199 -3.43 -28.76 -5.72
N GLY A 200 -4.49 -27.95 -5.88
CA GLY A 200 -5.89 -28.39 -5.90
C GLY A 200 -6.58 -28.44 -4.53
N SER A 201 -5.89 -28.09 -3.44
CA SER A 201 -6.53 -27.98 -2.12
C SER A 201 -7.55 -26.83 -2.10
N THR A 202 -8.53 -26.95 -1.23
CA THR A 202 -9.59 -25.96 -1.06
C THR A 202 -9.44 -25.26 0.28
N HIS A 203 -9.42 -23.93 0.23
CA HIS A 203 -9.30 -23.04 1.38
C HIS A 203 -10.52 -22.13 1.44
N TYR A 204 -10.82 -21.59 2.62
CA TYR A 204 -11.87 -20.59 2.76
C TYR A 204 -11.32 -19.34 3.40
N PHE A 205 -11.73 -18.19 2.88
CA PHE A 205 -11.42 -16.89 3.46
C PHE A 205 -12.72 -16.18 3.81
N ASP A 206 -12.84 -15.76 5.07
CA ASP A 206 -13.99 -15.04 5.58
C ASP A 206 -13.71 -13.53 5.55
N ILE A 207 -14.47 -12.78 4.75
CA ILE A 207 -14.24 -11.35 4.57
C ILE A 207 -14.54 -10.57 5.87
N PRO A 208 -15.66 -10.80 6.57
CA PRO A 208 -15.96 -10.10 7.83
C PRO A 208 -14.93 -10.36 8.93
N ALA A 209 -14.49 -11.61 9.09
CA ALA A 209 -13.47 -11.97 10.07
C ALA A 209 -12.04 -11.71 9.60
N GLN A 210 -11.85 -11.38 8.32
CA GLN A 210 -10.57 -11.11 7.68
C GLN A 210 -9.53 -12.20 7.95
N GLN A 211 -9.91 -13.47 7.80
CA GLN A 211 -9.01 -14.60 8.08
C GLN A 211 -9.37 -15.87 7.32
N PHE A 212 -8.39 -16.75 7.18
CA PHE A 212 -8.58 -18.10 6.66
C PHE A 212 -9.30 -19.00 7.65
N THR A 213 -10.09 -19.94 7.14
CA THR A 213 -10.81 -20.94 7.91
C THR A 213 -10.89 -22.26 7.16
N ASN A 214 -10.84 -23.37 7.90
CA ASN A 214 -10.97 -24.72 7.35
C ASN A 214 -12.42 -25.22 7.36
N GLU A 215 -13.34 -24.45 7.94
CA GLU A 215 -14.72 -24.86 8.19
C GLU A 215 -15.72 -23.85 7.63
N ILE A 216 -16.63 -24.32 6.76
CA ILE A 216 -17.70 -23.52 6.15
C ILE A 216 -18.73 -23.04 7.19
N ALA A 217 -18.97 -23.78 8.27
CA ALA A 217 -19.99 -23.44 9.26
C ALA A 217 -19.45 -22.70 10.50
N LYS A 218 -18.13 -22.48 10.58
CA LYS A 218 -17.53 -21.83 11.75
C LYS A 218 -17.93 -20.36 11.78
N ASN A 219 -18.58 -19.96 12.87
CA ASN A 219 -18.84 -18.57 13.16
C ASN A 219 -17.56 -17.92 13.69
N LEU A 220 -17.14 -16.84 13.06
CA LEU A 220 -15.90 -16.13 13.37
C LEU A 220 -16.23 -14.73 13.87
N SER A 221 -15.35 -14.19 14.71
CA SER A 221 -15.50 -12.81 15.18
C SER A 221 -15.31 -11.85 14.02
N ILE A 222 -16.30 -10.98 13.80
CA ILE A 222 -16.24 -9.93 12.78
C ILE A 222 -15.25 -8.86 13.24
N ILE A 223 -14.42 -8.38 12.31
CA ILE A 223 -13.51 -7.25 12.53
C ILE A 223 -14.15 -5.98 11.99
N ASP A 224 -14.21 -4.95 12.83
CA ASP A 224 -14.72 -3.65 12.43
C ASP A 224 -13.82 -3.02 11.34
N LEU A 225 -14.47 -2.45 10.34
CA LEU A 225 -13.80 -1.67 9.31
C LEU A 225 -13.30 -0.33 9.88
N PRO A 226 -12.21 0.23 9.33
CA PRO A 226 -11.77 1.57 9.72
C PRO A 226 -12.88 2.59 9.42
N PRO A 227 -12.92 3.71 10.17
CA PRO A 227 -13.88 4.77 9.90
C PRO A 227 -13.62 5.40 8.53
N ALA A 228 -14.69 5.86 7.88
CA ALA A 228 -14.56 6.61 6.63
C ALA A 228 -13.67 7.86 6.82
N PRO A 229 -12.81 8.19 5.84
CA PRO A 229 -12.01 9.40 5.88
C PRO A 229 -12.88 10.65 6.08
N THR A 230 -12.45 11.57 6.93
CA THR A 230 -13.17 12.85 7.07
C THR A 230 -13.03 13.66 5.80
N ALA A 231 -14.13 14.31 5.39
CA ALA A 231 -14.13 15.17 4.22
C ALA A 231 -13.03 16.25 4.35
N ILE A 232 -12.13 16.28 3.38
CA ILE A 232 -11.14 17.34 3.25
C ILE A 232 -11.76 18.51 2.49
N MET A 233 -11.37 19.73 2.87
CA MET A 233 -11.80 20.93 2.17
C MET A 233 -11.19 20.93 0.77
N ASP A 234 -12.05 20.99 -0.25
CA ASP A 234 -11.63 21.01 -1.65
C ASP A 234 -10.99 22.37 -1.99
N PRO A 235 -9.68 22.43 -2.29
CA PRO A 235 -8.98 23.68 -2.61
C PRO A 235 -9.46 24.28 -3.94
N CYS A 236 -10.12 23.50 -4.78
CA CYS A 236 -10.69 23.96 -6.05
C CYS A 236 -12.12 24.50 -5.92
N ALA A 237 -12.77 24.34 -4.77
CA ALA A 237 -14.15 24.80 -4.55
C ALA A 237 -14.36 26.30 -4.90
N PRO A 238 -13.46 27.24 -4.56
CA PRO A 238 -13.62 28.66 -4.90
C PRO A 238 -13.60 28.96 -6.41
N PHE A 239 -13.04 28.07 -7.23
CA PHE A 239 -12.90 28.25 -8.68
C PHE A 239 -14.01 27.56 -9.49
N ARG A 240 -14.95 26.88 -8.81
CA ARG A 240 -16.09 26.19 -9.44
C ARG A 240 -17.30 27.07 -9.69
N THR A 241 -17.36 28.25 -9.08
CA THR A 241 -18.47 29.21 -9.27
C THR A 241 -18.19 30.19 -10.41
N PRO A 242 -19.15 30.44 -11.32
CA PRO A 242 -19.00 31.37 -12.44
C PRO A 242 -18.84 32.84 -12.02
#